data_AF-A0A975NZY9-F1
#
_entry.id   AF-A0A975NZY9-F1
#
_cell.length_a   1.000
_cell.length_b   1.000
_cell.length_c   1.000
_cell.angle_alpha   90.00
_cell.angle_beta   90.00
_cell.angle_gamma   90.00
#
_symmetry.space_group_name_H-M   'P 1'
#
loop_
_entity.id
_entity.type
_entity.pdbx_description
1 polymer ?
#
loop_
_entity_poly.entity_id
_entity_poly.type
_entity_poly.pdbx_seq_one_letter_code
_entity_poly.pdbx_strand_id
1 'polypeptide(L)' 'MSDPHKITEIFVLTKSTQPLSGIVQINTADEEIRFEITEDLAHRICTELERFLTR' A
#
# COMPACT_ATOMS: atom_id res chain seq x y z
N MET A 1 2.87 25.56 -5.09
CA MET A 1 3.11 24.84 -3.82
C MET A 1 2.89 23.38 -4.10
N SER A 2 3.85 22.51 -3.80
CA SER A 2 3.67 21.06 -3.94
C SER A 2 2.66 20.61 -2.88
N ASP A 3 1.66 19.83 -3.26
CA ASP A 3 0.73 19.22 -2.32
C ASP A 3 1.52 18.27 -1.41
N PRO A 4 1.59 18.52 -0.08
CA PRO A 4 2.39 17.72 0.84
C PRO A 4 1.92 16.26 0.91
N HIS A 5 0.67 15.99 0.51
CA HIS A 5 0.11 14.64 0.46
C HIS A 5 0.27 13.98 -0.92
N LYS A 6 0.95 14.64 -1.87
CA LYS A 6 1.22 14.03 -3.17
C LYS A 6 2.15 12.84 -2.99
N ILE A 7 1.62 11.66 -3.27
CA ILE A 7 2.42 10.44 -3.37
C ILE A 7 3.39 10.60 -4.54
N THR A 8 4.67 10.46 -4.25
CA THR A 8 5.76 10.51 -5.23
C THR A 8 6.11 9.12 -5.73
N GLU A 9 6.14 8.14 -4.83
CA GLU A 9 6.51 6.76 -5.13
C GLU A 9 5.76 5.76 -4.23
N ILE A 10 5.53 4.55 -4.74
CA ILE A 10 4.98 3.43 -3.99
C ILE A 10 5.83 2.20 -4.26
N PHE A 11 6.25 1.53 -3.18
CA PHE A 11 6.98 0.27 -3.23
C PHE A 11 6.20 -0.81 -2.50
N VAL A 12 6.15 -2.00 -3.09
CA VAL A 12 5.67 -3.21 -2.44
C VAL A 12 6.84 -4.16 -2.31
N LEU A 13 7.22 -4.46 -1.08
CA LEU A 13 8.39 -5.26 -0.74
C LEU A 13 7.92 -6.57 -0.12
N THR A 14 8.51 -7.68 -0.52
CA THR A 14 8.28 -8.97 0.16
C THR A 14 8.99 -8.97 1.51
N LYS A 15 8.25 -9.24 2.60
CA LYS A 15 8.78 -9.38 3.96
C LYS A 15 9.08 -10.84 4.30
N SER A 16 8.11 -11.72 4.06
CA SER A 16 8.24 -13.17 4.26
C SER A 16 7.42 -13.91 3.20
N THR A 17 7.85 -15.10 2.83
CA THR A 17 7.12 -15.99 1.94
C THR A 17 6.29 -17.03 2.69
N GLN A 18 6.56 -17.27 3.98
CA GLN A 18 5.82 -18.21 4.83
C GLN A 18 5.81 -17.73 6.30
N PRO A 19 4.69 -17.19 6.82
CA PRO A 19 3.48 -16.81 6.07
C PRO A 19 3.78 -15.68 5.07
N LEU A 20 3.06 -15.64 3.94
CA LEU A 20 3.28 -14.62 2.93
C LEU A 20 2.88 -13.24 3.50
N SER A 21 3.84 -12.33 3.55
CA SER A 21 3.65 -10.97 4.04
C SER A 21 4.57 -10.01 3.30
N GLY A 22 4.11 -8.78 3.17
CA GLY A 22 4.83 -7.70 2.52
C GLY A 22 4.88 -6.44 3.37
N ILE A 23 5.61 -5.46 2.87
CA ILE A 23 5.61 -4.09 3.36
C ILE A 23 5.18 -3.21 2.19
N VAL A 24 4.18 -2.37 2.44
CA VAL A 24 3.84 -1.28 1.54
C VAL A 24 4.53 -0.04 2.07
N GLN A 25 5.34 0.57 1.21
CA GLN A 25 6.00 1.84 1.45
C GLN A 25 5.44 2.87 0.48
N ILE A 26 5.02 4.02 1.02
CA ILE A 26 4.49 5.14 0.28
C ILE A 26 5.36 6.35 0.62
N ASN A 27 6.01 6.92 -0.38
CA ASN A 27 6.75 8.16 -0.24
C ASN A 27 5.85 9.31 -0.69
N THR A 28 5.80 10.37 0.11
CA THR A 28 5.24 11.67 -0.29
C THR A 28 6.37 12.68 -0.47
N ALA A 29 6.03 13.96 -0.64
CA ALA A 29 7.04 15.02 -0.68
C ALA A 29 7.78 15.18 0.66
N ASP A 30 7.12 14.87 1.77
CA ASP A 30 7.57 15.23 3.12
C ASP A 30 7.71 14.02 4.08
N GLU A 31 7.13 12.86 3.75
CA GLU A 31 7.13 11.68 4.62
C GLU A 31 7.27 10.35 3.86
N GLU A 32 7.79 9.35 4.58
CA GLU A 32 7.76 7.94 4.20
C GLU A 32 6.78 7.22 5.15
N ILE A 33 5.70 6.69 4.58
CA ILE A 33 4.74 5.87 5.31
C ILE A 33 5.02 4.41 5.00
N ARG A 34 5.24 3.60 6.04
CA ARG A 34 5.47 2.16 5.93
C ARG A 34 4.49 1.38 6.79
N PHE A 35 3.86 0.38 6.20
CA PHE A 35 3.02 -0.56 6.95
C PHE A 35 3.14 -1.98 6.38
N GLU A 36 2.91 -2.95 7.26
CA GLU A 36 2.91 -4.36 6.90
C GLU A 36 1.58 -4.76 6.29
N ILE A 37 1.65 -5.63 5.29
CA ILE A 37 0.48 -6.19 4.63
C ILE A 37 0.54 -7.72 4.69
N THR A 38 -0.55 -8.32 5.15
CA THR A 38 -0.76 -9.76 5.11
C THR A 38 -1.59 -10.14 3.89
N GLU A 39 -1.63 -11.43 3.55
CA GLU A 39 -2.50 -11.94 2.47
C GLU A 39 -3.97 -11.54 2.67
N ASP A 40 -4.51 -11.70 3.88
CA ASP A 40 -5.90 -11.35 4.19
C ASP A 40 -6.18 -9.85 3.97
N LEU A 41 -5.26 -8.99 4.43
CA LEU A 41 -5.41 -7.55 4.26
C LEU A 41 -5.30 -7.15 2.79
N ALA A 42 -4.36 -7.72 2.04
CA ALA A 42 -4.21 -7.49 0.61
C ALA A 42 -5.48 -7.88 -0.15
N HIS A 43 -6.02 -9.08 0.13
CA HIS A 43 -7.23 -9.57 -0.52
C HIS A 43 -8.44 -8.67 -0.25
N ARG A 44 -8.59 -8.20 1.00
CA ARG A 44 -9.64 -7.27 1.38
C ARG A 44 -9.52 -5.93 0.65
N ILE A 45 -8.31 -5.36 0.60
CA ILE A 45 -8.07 -4.09 -0.12
C ILE A 45 -8.43 -4.24 -1.60
N CYS A 46 -7.99 -5.31 -2.26
CA CYS A 46 -8.33 -5.56 -3.67
C CYS A 46 -9.85 -5.62 -3.88
N THR A 47 -10.57 -6.32 -3.00
CA THR A 47 -12.03 -6.44 -3.07
C THR A 47 -12.73 -5.09 -2.86
N GLU A 48 -12.27 -4.30 -1.89
CA GLU A 48 -12.85 -2.97 -1.61
C GLU A 48 -12.57 -1.99 -2.76
N LEU A 49 -11.37 -2.02 -3.36
CA LEU A 49 -11.02 -1.22 -4.53
C LEU A 49 -11.84 -1.58 -5.76
N GLU A 50 -12.02 -2.88 -6.04
CA GLU A 50 -12.85 -3.34 -7.15
C GLU A 50 -14.30 -2.85 -7.01
N ARG A 51 -14.86 -2.93 -5.79
CA ARG A 51 -16.19 -2.37 -5.49
C ARG A 51 -16.27 -0.86 -5.64
N PHE A 52 -15.20 -0.13 -5.31
CA PHE A 52 -15.15 1.32 -5.48
C PHE A 52 -15.11 1.71 -6.97
N LEU A 53 -14.33 1.00 -7.78
CA LEU A 53 -14.17 1.30 -9.21
C LEU A 53 -15.38 0.89 -10.07
N THR A 54 -16.20 -0.05 -9.58
CA THR A 54 -17.39 -0.55 -10.29
C THR A 54 -18.67 0.19 -9.96
N ARG A 55 -18.62 1.13 -8.99
CA ARG A 55 -19.74 1.99 -8.60
C ARG A 55 -19.51 3.43 -9.07
#